data_AF-A0A452Y2Q0-F1
#
_entry.id   AF-A0A452Y2Q0-F1
#
_cell.length_a   1.000
_cell.length_b   1.000
_cell.length_c   1.000
_cell.angle_alpha   90.00
_cell.angle_beta   90.00
_cell.angle_gamma   90.00
#
_symmetry.space_group_name_H-M   'P 1'
#
loop_
_entity.id
_entity.type
_entity.pdbx_description
1 polymer ?
#
loop_
_entity_poly.entity_id
_entity_poly.type
_entity_poly.pdbx_seq_one_letter_code
_entity_poly.pdbx_strand_id
1 'polypeptide(L)'
;DSGSGSTGAILRDDMRIFMAASCGDIPFVEDAATAEARALRDGLLLANDLGCNKLYVEADCMEVIEVMQSGGNSLGPAAAIYEECSFLARNFSFIVFNHCPREANMAADVLARNS
;
A
#
# COMPACT_ATOMS: atom_id res chain seq x y z
N ASP A 1 4.13 1.05 -24.66
CA ASP A 1 3.67 1.28 -23.27
C ASP A 1 2.21 1.68 -23.27
N SER A 2 1.35 0.82 -22.74
CA SER A 2 -0.09 1.02 -22.60
C SER A 2 -0.47 1.93 -21.42
N GLY A 3 0.51 2.41 -20.64
CA GLY A 3 0.25 3.11 -19.37
C GLY A 3 -0.32 2.19 -18.29
N SER A 4 -0.24 0.86 -18.46
CA SER A 4 -0.72 -0.12 -17.49
C SER A 4 0.30 -0.32 -16.37
N GLY A 5 -0.18 -0.40 -15.13
CA GLY A 5 0.60 -0.80 -13.96
C GLY A 5 -0.14 -1.86 -13.16
N SER A 6 0.37 -2.18 -11.98
CA SER A 6 -0.22 -3.18 -11.10
C SER A 6 0.08 -2.86 -9.64
N THR A 7 -0.71 -3.45 -8.75
CA THR A 7 -0.54 -3.37 -7.30
C THR A 7 -0.09 -4.71 -6.75
N GLY A 8 0.67 -4.65 -5.65
CA GLY A 8 1.06 -5.81 -4.88
C GLY A 8 1.15 -5.44 -3.40
N ALA A 9 0.47 -6.19 -2.54
CA ALA A 9 0.55 -6.05 -1.10
C ALA A 9 0.73 -7.43 -0.46
N ILE A 10 1.63 -7.53 0.51
CA ILE A 10 1.90 -8.75 1.26
C ILE A 10 1.62 -8.46 2.73
N LEU A 11 0.77 -9.28 3.35
CA LEU A 11 0.52 -9.27 4.78
C LEU A 11 1.30 -10.40 5.45
N ARG A 12 2.00 -10.05 6.54
CA ARG A 12 2.74 -10.99 7.38
C ARG A 12 2.40 -10.77 8.85
N ASP A 13 2.53 -11.82 9.64
CA ASP A 13 2.44 -11.70 11.10
C ASP A 13 3.74 -11.13 11.70
N ASP A 14 3.77 -10.97 13.02
CA ASP A 14 4.93 -10.47 13.78
C ASP A 14 6.14 -11.42 13.74
N MET A 15 5.91 -12.71 13.46
CA MET A 15 6.95 -13.70 13.21
C MET A 15 7.43 -13.70 11.75
N ARG A 16 6.99 -12.71 10.95
CA ARG A 16 7.27 -12.55 9.51
C ARG A 16 6.73 -13.71 8.65
N ILE A 17 5.77 -14.48 9.16
CA ILE A 17 5.11 -15.55 8.43
C ILE A 17 4.05 -14.95 7.51
N PHE A 18 4.01 -15.43 6.27
CA PHE A 18 3.02 -15.01 5.28
C PHE A 18 1.60 -15.33 5.74
N MET A 19 0.72 -14.34 5.67
CA MET A 19 -0.71 -14.50 5.97
C MET A 19 -1.56 -14.41 4.72
N ALA A 20 -1.38 -13.35 3.92
CA ALA A 20 -2.16 -13.10 2.74
C ALA A 20 -1.46 -12.16 1.76
N ALA A 21 -1.97 -12.11 0.54
CA ALA A 21 -1.49 -11.26 -0.54
C ALA A 21 -2.67 -10.63 -1.27
N SER A 22 -2.48 -9.41 -1.77
CA SER A 22 -3.40 -8.76 -2.71
C SER A 22 -2.61 -8.28 -3.93
N CYS A 23 -3.19 -8.46 -5.11
CA CYS A 23 -2.66 -7.92 -6.35
C CYS A 23 -3.81 -7.50 -7.27
N GLY A 24 -3.55 -6.50 -8.11
CA GLY A 24 -4.55 -6.01 -9.04
C GLY A 24 -3.92 -5.27 -10.21
N ASP A 25 -4.50 -5.45 -11.39
CA ASP A 25 -4.10 -4.70 -12.57
C ASP A 25 -4.67 -3.29 -12.54
N ILE A 26 -3.84 -2.33 -12.93
CA ILE A 26 -4.24 -0.94 -13.12
C ILE A 26 -4.18 -0.63 -14.62
N PRO A 27 -5.33 -0.55 -15.31
CA PRO A 27 -5.38 -0.38 -16.77
C PRO A 27 -4.81 0.98 -17.24
N PHE A 28 -4.77 1.98 -16.35
CA PHE A 28 -4.13 3.27 -16.60
C PHE A 28 -3.55 3.84 -15.29
N VAL A 29 -2.23 3.91 -15.21
CA VAL A 29 -1.48 4.52 -14.11
C VAL A 29 -0.97 5.88 -14.55
N GLU A 30 -1.33 6.91 -13.78
CA GLU A 30 -0.86 8.28 -14.02
C GLU A 30 0.61 8.45 -13.67
N ASP A 31 1.03 7.89 -12.53
CA ASP A 31 2.41 7.86 -12.07
C ASP A 31 2.65 6.72 -11.07
N ALA A 32 3.92 6.46 -10.77
CA ALA A 32 4.31 5.41 -9.85
C ALA A 32 3.71 5.61 -8.45
N ALA A 33 3.66 6.84 -7.94
CA ALA A 33 3.09 7.14 -6.62
C ALA A 33 1.61 6.77 -6.53
N THR A 34 0.85 6.96 -7.62
CA THR A 34 -0.55 6.57 -7.72
C THR A 34 -0.71 5.04 -7.70
N ALA A 35 0.18 4.29 -8.36
CA ALA A 35 0.17 2.84 -8.29
C ALA A 35 0.49 2.34 -6.86
N GLU A 36 1.50 2.93 -6.21
CA GLU A 36 1.90 2.60 -4.85
C GLU A 36 0.81 2.97 -3.82
N ALA A 37 0.13 4.11 -4.00
CA ALA A 37 -1.01 4.50 -3.16
C ALA A 37 -2.18 3.51 -3.30
N ARG A 38 -2.42 2.97 -4.50
CA ARG A 38 -3.42 1.91 -4.71
C ARG A 38 -2.99 0.59 -4.06
N ALA A 39 -1.71 0.22 -4.16
CA ALA A 39 -1.18 -0.96 -3.50
C ALA A 39 -1.32 -0.88 -1.97
N LEU A 40 -1.06 0.30 -1.40
CA LEU A 40 -1.32 0.58 0.01
C LEU A 40 -2.80 0.40 0.35
N ARG A 41 -3.70 1.00 -0.43
CA ARG A 41 -5.15 0.89 -0.22
C ARG A 41 -5.60 -0.56 -0.20
N ASP A 42 -5.15 -1.36 -1.18
CA ASP A 42 -5.49 -2.77 -1.28
C ASP A 42 -4.93 -3.57 -0.10
N GLY A 43 -3.72 -3.24 0.37
CA GLY A 43 -3.14 -3.82 1.58
C GLY A 43 -3.92 -3.48 2.87
N LEU A 44 -4.42 -2.25 2.99
CA LEU A 44 -5.24 -1.82 4.13
C LEU A 44 -6.60 -2.55 4.14
N LEU A 45 -7.23 -2.69 2.97
CA LEU A 45 -8.47 -3.47 2.83
C LEU A 45 -8.24 -4.93 3.22
N LEU A 46 -7.18 -5.56 2.72
CA LEU A 46 -6.83 -6.93 3.04
C LEU A 46 -6.62 -7.14 4.55
N ALA A 47 -5.88 -6.23 5.20
CA ALA A 47 -5.65 -6.30 6.64
C ALA A 47 -6.95 -6.11 7.45
N ASN A 48 -7.84 -5.22 6.99
CA ASN A 48 -9.14 -5.00 7.61
C ASN A 48 -10.05 -6.23 7.48
N ASP A 49 -10.11 -6.85 6.30
CA ASP A 49 -10.90 -8.06 6.04
C ASP A 49 -10.44 -9.26 6.88
N LEU A 50 -9.15 -9.32 7.20
CA LEU A 50 -8.56 -10.32 8.09
C LEU A 50 -8.69 -9.98 9.59
N GLY A 51 -9.29 -8.84 9.94
CA GLY A 51 -9.51 -8.42 11.32
C GLY A 51 -8.22 -8.02 12.06
N CYS A 52 -7.19 -7.58 11.33
CA CYS A 52 -5.96 -7.10 11.95
C CYS A 52 -6.22 -5.80 12.73
N ASN A 53 -5.73 -5.72 13.97
CA ASN A 53 -5.92 -4.56 14.82
C ASN A 53 -4.70 -3.63 14.89
N LYS A 54 -3.51 -4.16 14.61
CA LYS A 54 -2.23 -3.44 14.66
C LYS A 54 -1.48 -3.68 13.36
N LEU A 55 -1.01 -2.60 12.72
CA LEU A 55 -0.37 -2.69 11.42
C LEU A 55 0.95 -1.94 11.40
N TYR A 56 1.96 -2.57 10.81
CA TYR A 56 3.23 -1.96 10.44
C TYR A 56 3.29 -1.94 8.92
N VAL A 57 3.06 -0.77 8.34
CA VAL A 57 3.07 -0.58 6.89
C VAL A 57 4.49 -0.24 6.45
N GLU A 58 5.02 -1.05 5.54
CA GLU A 58 6.32 -0.84 4.89
C GLU A 58 6.08 -0.62 3.39
N ALA A 59 6.59 0.48 2.83
CA ALA A 59 6.56 0.77 1.39
C ALA A 59 7.87 1.42 0.94
N ASP A 60 8.26 1.23 -0.32
CA ASP A 60 9.49 1.80 -0.90
C ASP A 60 9.27 3.15 -1.61
N CYS A 61 8.02 3.62 -1.66
CA CYS A 61 7.69 4.96 -2.13
C CYS A 61 7.72 5.97 -0.98
N MET A 62 8.76 6.81 -0.93
CA MET A 62 8.89 7.85 0.10
C MET A 62 7.69 8.81 0.11
N GLU A 63 7.20 9.20 -1.07
CA GLU A 63 6.05 10.10 -1.20
C GLU A 63 4.80 9.54 -0.50
N VAL A 64 4.49 8.25 -0.74
CA VAL A 64 3.36 7.58 -0.08
C VAL A 64 3.52 7.59 1.43
N ILE A 65 4.73 7.31 1.93
CA ILE A 65 5.02 7.31 3.37
C ILE A 65 4.84 8.71 3.98
N GLU A 66 5.41 9.74 3.36
CA GLU A 66 5.31 11.12 3.85
C GLU A 66 3.86 11.61 3.86
N VAL A 67 3.10 11.34 2.79
CA VAL A 67 1.68 11.73 2.71
C VAL A 67 0.87 11.04 3.80
N MET A 68 1.05 9.73 4.01
CA MET A 68 0.32 8.99 5.03
C MET A 68 0.70 9.39 6.46
N GLN A 69 1.98 9.72 6.71
CA GLN A 69 2.41 10.29 7.98
C GLN A 69 1.82 11.68 8.24
N SER A 70 1.52 12.45 7.19
CA SER A 70 0.82 13.74 7.28
C SER A 70 -0.71 13.61 7.37
N GLY A 71 -1.24 12.40 7.52
CA GLY A 71 -2.67 12.12 7.64
C GLY A 71 -3.41 12.08 6.29
N GLY A 72 -2.71 11.79 5.20
CA GLY A 72 -3.27 11.68 3.85
C GLY A 72 -3.46 13.00 3.12
N ASN A 73 -2.90 14.09 3.64
CA ASN A 73 -3.05 15.40 3.02
C ASN A 73 -2.12 15.51 1.80
N SER A 74 -2.67 15.34 0.60
CA SER A 74 -1.96 15.56 -0.65
C SER A 74 -2.81 16.29 -1.67
N LEU A 75 -2.14 16.86 -2.66
CA LEU A 75 -2.75 17.50 -3.82
C LEU A 75 -2.33 16.70 -5.06
N GLY A 76 -3.24 16.56 -6.02
CA GLY A 76 -2.95 15.87 -7.29
C GLY A 76 -3.76 14.59 -7.49
N PRO A 77 -3.38 13.76 -8.47
CA PRO A 77 -4.20 12.64 -8.93
C PRO A 77 -4.50 11.57 -7.88
N ALA A 78 -3.56 11.32 -6.98
CA ALA A 78 -3.70 10.33 -5.93
C ALA A 78 -4.42 10.84 -4.67
N ALA A 79 -4.81 12.12 -4.60
CA ALA A 79 -5.36 12.73 -3.38
C ALA A 79 -6.58 11.97 -2.82
N ALA A 80 -7.51 11.57 -3.69
CA ALA A 80 -8.68 10.80 -3.29
C ALA A 80 -8.31 9.41 -2.72
N ILE A 81 -7.25 8.79 -3.25
CA ILE A 81 -6.77 7.49 -2.79
C ILE A 81 -6.13 7.64 -1.40
N TYR A 82 -5.34 8.70 -1.18
CA TYR A 82 -4.73 8.98 0.11
C TYR A 82 -5.77 9.31 1.20
N GLU A 83 -6.83 10.03 0.84
CA GLU A 83 -7.96 10.26 1.74
C GLU A 83 -8.64 8.95 2.15
N GLU A 84 -8.87 8.05 1.20
CA GLU A 84 -9.42 6.72 1.46
C GLU A 84 -8.49 5.87 2.33
N CYS A 85 -7.19 5.83 2.03
CA CYS A 85 -6.19 5.15 2.87
C CYS A 85 -6.20 5.69 4.30
N SER A 86 -6.34 7.00 4.46
CA SER A 86 -6.38 7.65 5.78
C SER A 86 -7.67 7.38 6.53
N PHE A 87 -8.78 7.20 5.81
CA PHE A 87 -10.03 6.73 6.38
C PHE A 87 -9.91 5.27 6.86
N LEU A 88 -9.39 4.37 6.02
CA LEU A 88 -9.18 2.96 6.34
C LEU A 88 -8.20 2.79 7.52
N ALA A 89 -7.14 3.60 7.57
CA ALA A 89 -6.15 3.60 8.65
C ALA A 89 -6.77 3.78 10.04
N ARG A 90 -7.93 4.45 10.14
CA ARG A 90 -8.64 4.68 11.42
C ARG A 90 -9.30 3.43 11.99
N ASN A 91 -9.45 2.36 11.19
CA ASN A 91 -9.98 1.09 11.68
C ASN A 91 -8.97 0.32 12.55
N PHE A 92 -7.69 0.68 12.47
CA PHE A 92 -6.63 0.02 13.23
C PHE A 92 -6.39 0.75 14.55
N SER A 93 -6.32 -0.02 15.64
CA SER A 93 -5.96 0.49 16.97
C SER A 93 -4.54 1.06 17.04
N PHE A 94 -3.67 0.58 16.14
CA PHE A 94 -2.31 1.05 15.98
C PHE A 94 -1.90 0.87 14.51
N ILE A 95 -1.39 1.93 13.91
CA ILE A 95 -0.83 1.88 12.55
C ILE A 95 0.38 2.80 12.47
N VAL A 96 1.45 2.32 11.84
CA VAL A 96 2.64 3.12 11.55
C VAL A 96 3.05 2.90 10.09
N PHE A 97 3.55 3.96 9.47
CA PHE A 97 4.02 3.97 8.09
C PHE A 97 5.52 4.19 8.07
N ASN A 98 6.27 3.26 7.51
CA ASN A 98 7.72 3.31 7.43
C ASN A 98 8.19 3.09 5.99
N HIS A 99 9.15 3.90 5.57
CA HIS A 99 9.85 3.68 4.32
C HIS A 99 10.80 2.48 4.45
N CYS A 100 10.80 1.59 3.48
CA CYS A 100 11.76 0.50 3.36
C CYS A 100 12.46 0.55 1.99
N PRO A 101 13.72 0.10 1.88
CA PRO A 101 14.37 -0.04 0.58
C PRO A 101 13.60 -1.04 -0.30
N ARG A 102 13.63 -0.84 -1.61
CA ARG A 102 12.99 -1.72 -2.59
C ARG A 102 13.41 -3.19 -2.46
N GLU A 103 14.65 -3.44 -2.06
CA GLU A 103 15.19 -4.79 -1.79
C GLU A 103 14.46 -5.48 -0.63
N ALA A 104 13.97 -4.73 0.35
CA ALA A 104 13.15 -5.27 1.44
C ALA A 104 11.69 -5.50 1.00
N ASN A 105 11.22 -4.77 -0.01
CA ASN A 105 9.86 -4.86 -0.55
C ASN A 105 9.72 -5.83 -1.76
N MET A 106 10.77 -6.59 -2.09
CA MET A 106 10.80 -7.44 -3.31
C MET A 106 9.61 -8.39 -3.45
N ALA A 107 9.04 -8.89 -2.36
CA ALA A 107 7.91 -9.81 -2.44
C ALA A 107 6.64 -9.13 -2.98
N ALA A 108 6.37 -7.89 -2.56
CA ALA A 108 5.24 -7.11 -3.06
C ALA A 108 5.48 -6.67 -4.51
N ASP A 109 6.70 -6.28 -4.83
CA ASP A 109 7.13 -5.94 -6.19
C ASP A 109 6.97 -7.11 -7.17
N VAL A 110 7.41 -8.30 -6.77
CA VAL A 110 7.27 -9.51 -7.60
C VAL A 110 5.80 -9.85 -7.76
N LEU A 111 5.00 -9.71 -6.71
CA LEU A 111 3.57 -9.95 -6.79
C LEU A 111 2.89 -9.00 -7.78
N ALA A 112 3.20 -7.70 -7.72
CA ALA A 112 2.68 -6.72 -8.68
C ALA A 112 3.11 -7.06 -10.12
N ARG A 113 4.37 -7.48 -10.34
CA ARG A 113 4.86 -7.80 -11.69
C ARG A 113 4.25 -9.06 -12.32
N ASN A 114 3.61 -9.91 -11.52
CA ASN A 114 3.02 -11.18 -11.97
C ASN A 114 1.49 -11.18 -11.82
N SER A 115 0.86 -10.01 -11.67
CA SER A 115 -0.60 -9.89 -11.71
C SER A 115 -1.16 -10.06 -13.11
#